data_AF-A0A1H4XAW0-F1
#
_entry.id   AF-A0A1H4XAW0-F1
#
_cell.length_a   1.000
_cell.length_b   1.000
_cell.length_c   1.000
_cell.angle_alpha   90.00
_cell.angle_beta   90.00
_cell.angle_gamma   90.00
#
_symmetry.space_group_name_H-M   'P 1'
#
loop_
_entity.id
_entity.type
_entity.pdbx_description
1 polymer ?
#
loop_
_entity_poly.entity_id
_entity_poly.type
_entity_poly.pdbx_seq_one_letter_code
_entity_poly.pdbx_strand_id
1 'polypeptide(L)'
;MKARGHRTVAALGRRDVAPFRDRLLHGRNFLVLHGDREQEGMARRKARSEPAGADTELDVSDLGTGRRSARLRLRAAWMYYVEEMTQNAIAETLGVGRVTVVRLLSDARALHEVRVSVSRNVAELLRLEFELQRVFGVTEAIVAPVSSSAADPTLPIGAATGDYISKLLRSDMKIGLGWGRTLINSLPFISEKQVSNLSVVSLLGGITKTRQYNPSEFAWQFSRLFHADCYLIAAPAFVDSVATKRALVERCGLKDILDFARSLDAVVVSAGGMSTDNTIFRFGFVSERERKSLIAKGAAGDLLCHYFDRQGHLVDHPINETVMAVPIETLTSTPVRILTSGGAHKTEAILSAMRALRPTVFITDEITATAVLALAKDNGQETS
;
A
#
# COMPACT_ATOMS: atom_id res chain seq x y z
N MET A 1 -58.86 -0.65 45.77
CA MET A 1 -59.54 -1.79 45.11
C MET A 1 -58.70 -2.15 43.88
N LYS A 2 -57.76 -3.11 43.93
CA LYS A 2 -57.87 -4.56 43.64
C LYS A 2 -58.56 -4.93 42.32
N ALA A 3 -57.76 -5.37 41.33
CA ALA A 3 -57.86 -6.60 40.51
C ALA A 3 -56.85 -6.49 39.33
N ARG A 4 -55.70 -7.17 39.30
CA ARG A 4 -55.41 -8.59 38.96
C ARG A 4 -55.99 -9.08 37.61
N GLY A 5 -55.09 -9.30 36.65
CA GLY A 5 -55.21 -10.22 35.52
C GLY A 5 -53.87 -10.95 35.33
N HIS A 6 -53.93 -12.26 35.08
CA HIS A 6 -52.87 -13.25 35.24
C HIS A 6 -52.15 -13.63 33.93
N ARG A 7 -50.87 -14.03 34.09
CA ARG A 7 -50.08 -15.11 33.41
C ARG A 7 -50.06 -15.11 31.85
N THR A 8 -48.91 -15.25 31.22
CA THR A 8 -48.25 -16.56 31.05
C THR A 8 -46.75 -16.42 30.73
N VAL A 9 -45.97 -17.32 31.30
CA VAL A 9 -44.52 -17.52 31.16
C VAL A 9 -44.25 -18.36 29.91
N ALA A 10 -43.27 -17.97 29.10
CA ALA A 10 -42.58 -18.87 28.17
C ALA A 10 -41.07 -18.63 28.26
N ALA A 11 -40.36 -19.69 28.67
CA ALA A 11 -38.91 -19.81 28.68
C ALA A 11 -38.38 -20.25 27.30
N LEU A 12 -37.06 -20.42 27.22
CA LEU A 12 -36.20 -20.84 26.08
C LEU A 12 -35.66 -19.68 25.23
N GLY A 13 -34.36 -19.49 25.05
CA GLY A 13 -33.23 -20.34 25.43
C GLY A 13 -31.91 -19.57 25.38
N ARG A 14 -31.07 -19.86 26.37
CA ARG A 14 -29.63 -19.60 26.35
C ARG A 14 -29.01 -20.41 25.21
N ARG A 15 -28.16 -19.78 24.40
CA ARG A 15 -27.08 -20.44 23.65
C ARG A 15 -25.83 -19.56 23.73
N ASP A 16 -24.93 -20.01 24.61
CA ASP A 16 -23.50 -20.16 24.41
C ASP A 16 -22.71 -18.97 23.84
N VAL A 17 -22.35 -18.06 24.75
CA VAL A 17 -21.16 -17.23 24.60
C VAL A 17 -20.00 -18.03 25.20
N ALA A 18 -19.19 -18.67 24.35
CA ALA A 18 -17.97 -19.34 24.78
C ALA A 18 -16.88 -18.30 25.14
N PRO A 19 -16.21 -18.42 26.30
CA PRO A 19 -15.12 -17.52 26.68
C PRO A 19 -13.81 -17.98 26.02
N PHE A 20 -13.22 -17.13 25.18
CA PHE A 20 -11.89 -17.36 24.64
C PHE A 20 -10.84 -16.89 25.66
N ARG A 21 -10.34 -17.81 26.48
CA ARG A 21 -9.11 -17.64 27.27
C ARG A 21 -8.21 -18.86 27.10
N ASP A 22 -6.93 -18.55 27.01
CA ASP A 22 -5.74 -19.41 27.11
C ASP A 22 -5.45 -20.45 26.02
N ARG A 23 -4.58 -20.03 25.09
CA ARG A 23 -3.37 -20.79 24.73
C ARG A 23 -2.17 -19.85 24.59
N LEU A 24 -1.49 -19.62 25.70
CA LEU A 24 -0.02 -19.58 25.69
C LEU A 24 0.44 -20.93 25.13
N LEU A 25 1.41 -20.91 24.20
CA LEU A 25 2.58 -21.80 24.16
C LEU A 25 3.39 -21.52 22.87
N HIS A 26 4.63 -21.12 23.10
CA HIS A 26 5.81 -21.14 22.22
C HIS A 26 5.92 -20.08 21.12
N GLY A 27 6.63 -19.02 21.48
CA GLY A 27 7.22 -18.07 20.56
C GLY A 27 8.21 -18.76 19.62
N ARG A 28 8.00 -18.54 18.32
CA ARG A 28 9.01 -18.72 17.27
C ARG A 28 8.95 -17.47 16.41
N ASN A 29 10.11 -16.85 16.20
CA ASN A 29 10.29 -15.81 15.19
C ASN A 29 9.96 -16.44 13.83
N PHE A 30 8.93 -15.93 13.15
CA PHE A 30 8.65 -16.36 11.78
C PHE A 30 9.42 -15.46 10.83
N LEU A 31 10.55 -15.96 10.32
CA LEU A 31 11.17 -15.44 9.11
C LEU A 31 10.55 -16.18 7.92
N VAL A 32 9.84 -15.46 7.05
CA VAL A 32 9.34 -16.00 5.79
C VAL A 32 10.42 -15.82 4.73
N LEU A 33 11.05 -16.92 4.32
CA LEU A 33 11.92 -16.94 3.15
C LEU A 33 11.11 -17.43 1.95
N HIS A 34 11.03 -16.61 0.90
CA HIS A 34 10.51 -17.05 -0.40
C HIS A 34 11.64 -17.71 -1.17
N GLY A 35 11.46 -18.99 -1.51
CA GLY A 35 12.36 -19.72 -2.39
C GLY A 35 11.58 -20.25 -3.59
N ASP A 36 12.09 -20.03 -4.79
CA ASP A 36 11.54 -20.58 -6.04
C ASP A 36 11.40 -22.10 -5.91
N ARG A 37 10.16 -22.59 -6.06
CA ARG A 37 9.87 -24.01 -6.25
C ARG A 37 9.25 -24.20 -7.63
N GLU A 38 10.07 -24.68 -8.57
CA GLU A 38 9.57 -25.43 -9.72
C GLU A 38 10.26 -26.80 -9.75
N GLN A 39 9.46 -27.87 -9.69
CA GLN A 39 9.83 -29.25 -10.02
C GLN A 39 8.89 -29.71 -11.14
N GLU A 40 9.48 -30.01 -12.30
CA GLU A 40 9.63 -31.36 -12.88
C GLU A 40 8.39 -31.92 -13.59
N GLY A 41 8.46 -31.91 -14.93
CA GLY A 41 7.63 -32.71 -15.81
C GLY A 41 8.37 -32.93 -17.14
N MET A 42 9.11 -34.03 -17.26
CA MET A 42 9.85 -34.42 -18.47
C MET A 42 9.25 -35.71 -19.04
N ALA A 43 8.76 -35.70 -20.28
CA ALA A 43 8.96 -36.78 -21.27
C ALA A 43 8.31 -36.54 -22.66
N ARG A 44 9.18 -36.28 -23.64
CA ARG A 44 9.31 -36.91 -24.99
C ARG A 44 8.15 -36.86 -26.02
N ARG A 45 8.41 -36.21 -27.18
CA ARG A 45 8.52 -36.89 -28.50
C ARG A 45 9.15 -36.02 -29.63
N LYS A 46 10.12 -36.65 -30.30
CA LYS A 46 10.85 -36.46 -31.59
C LYS A 46 10.41 -35.40 -32.64
N ALA A 47 11.41 -34.58 -33.02
CA ALA A 47 12.08 -34.40 -34.33
C ALA A 47 11.31 -34.09 -35.63
N ARG A 48 11.60 -32.91 -36.21
CA ARG A 48 11.86 -32.69 -37.65
C ARG A 48 12.73 -31.43 -37.86
N SER A 49 13.51 -31.47 -38.94
CA SER A 49 14.75 -30.74 -39.28
C SER A 49 14.59 -29.37 -39.98
N GLU A 50 15.36 -28.37 -39.51
CA GLU A 50 16.18 -27.30 -40.16
C GLU A 50 15.75 -26.59 -41.49
N PRO A 51 16.19 -25.33 -41.79
CA PRO A 51 17.55 -24.78 -41.49
C PRO A 51 17.72 -23.29 -41.08
N ALA A 52 18.87 -23.07 -40.43
CA ALA A 52 19.88 -21.99 -40.51
C ALA A 52 19.50 -20.50 -40.50
N GLY A 53 19.97 -19.79 -39.46
CA GLY A 53 20.20 -18.35 -39.50
C GLY A 53 20.39 -17.69 -38.12
N ALA A 54 21.63 -17.23 -37.86
CA ALA A 54 22.09 -16.36 -36.77
C ALA A 54 22.21 -16.99 -35.36
N ASP A 55 23.42 -17.48 -35.08
CA ASP A 55 23.90 -17.79 -33.73
C ASP A 55 23.82 -16.55 -32.85
N THR A 56 22.81 -16.52 -31.98
CA THR A 56 22.84 -15.72 -30.76
C THR A 56 22.95 -16.72 -29.62
N GLU A 57 24.18 -17.12 -29.29
CA GLU A 57 24.46 -17.87 -28.08
C GLU A 57 24.01 -17.03 -26.88
N LEU A 58 22.82 -17.35 -26.35
CA LEU A 58 22.42 -16.92 -25.03
C LEU A 58 23.39 -17.56 -24.04
N ASP A 59 24.20 -16.74 -23.39
CA ASP A 59 25.18 -17.15 -22.38
C ASP A 59 24.49 -17.85 -21.20
N VAL A 60 24.46 -19.19 -21.25
CA VAL A 60 23.88 -20.07 -20.22
C VAL A 60 24.73 -20.08 -18.95
N SER A 61 25.97 -19.55 -18.99
CA SER A 61 26.88 -19.53 -17.84
C SER A 61 26.45 -18.51 -16.79
N ASP A 62 25.89 -17.36 -17.20
CA ASP A 62 25.46 -16.27 -16.30
C ASP A 62 24.26 -16.68 -15.42
N LEU A 63 23.34 -17.48 -15.96
CA LEU A 63 22.18 -18.03 -15.24
C LEU A 63 22.61 -18.96 -14.09
N GLY A 64 23.72 -19.69 -14.26
CA GLY A 64 24.27 -20.60 -13.25
C GLY A 64 24.97 -19.88 -12.11
N THR A 65 25.73 -18.82 -12.42
CA THR A 65 26.38 -17.95 -11.43
C THR A 65 25.37 -17.14 -10.62
N GLY A 66 24.32 -16.61 -11.27
CA GLY A 66 23.22 -15.90 -10.61
C GLY A 66 22.46 -16.77 -9.61
N ARG A 67 22.04 -17.98 -10.01
CA ARG A 67 21.33 -18.93 -9.13
C ARG A 67 22.20 -19.40 -7.96
N ARG A 68 23.50 -19.65 -8.19
CA ARG A 68 24.44 -20.04 -7.13
C ARG A 68 24.65 -18.90 -6.13
N SER A 69 24.72 -17.66 -6.61
CA SER A 69 24.82 -16.46 -5.78
C SER A 69 23.57 -16.25 -4.92
N ALA A 70 22.36 -16.37 -5.51
CA ALA A 70 21.09 -16.28 -4.77
C ALA A 70 20.98 -17.35 -3.68
N ARG A 71 21.36 -18.59 -3.97
CA ARG A 71 21.33 -19.67 -2.96
C ARG A 71 22.29 -19.40 -1.80
N LEU A 72 23.51 -18.94 -2.07
CA LEU A 72 24.48 -18.59 -1.02
C LEU A 72 23.97 -17.42 -0.16
N ARG A 73 23.33 -16.45 -0.79
CA ARG A 73 22.74 -15.29 -0.15
C ARG A 73 21.62 -15.66 0.82
N LEU A 74 20.66 -16.46 0.36
CA LEU A 74 19.56 -16.97 1.19
C LEU A 74 20.06 -17.84 2.35
N ARG A 75 21.07 -18.70 2.14
CA ARG A 75 21.68 -19.49 3.22
C ARG A 75 22.39 -18.62 4.24
N ALA A 76 23.19 -17.63 3.80
CA ALA A 76 23.86 -16.70 4.70
C ALA A 76 22.83 -15.92 5.54
N ALA A 77 21.74 -15.47 4.92
CA ALA A 77 20.64 -14.80 5.61
C ALA A 77 19.99 -15.71 6.66
N TRP A 78 19.64 -16.95 6.31
CA TRP A 78 19.04 -17.90 7.25
C TRP A 78 19.95 -18.18 8.45
N MET A 79 21.22 -18.49 8.20
CA MET A 79 22.21 -18.72 9.25
C MET A 79 22.37 -17.51 10.18
N TYR A 80 22.29 -16.29 9.64
CA TYR A 80 22.43 -15.07 10.43
C TYR A 80 21.18 -14.72 11.25
N TYR A 81 19.99 -14.70 10.63
CA TYR A 81 18.77 -14.21 11.28
C TYR A 81 17.97 -15.28 12.02
N VAL A 82 18.08 -16.55 11.62
CA VAL A 82 17.31 -17.65 12.21
C VAL A 82 18.18 -18.51 13.12
N GLU A 83 19.38 -18.85 12.67
CA GLU A 83 20.33 -19.66 13.46
C GLU A 83 21.23 -18.78 14.36
N GLU A 84 21.10 -17.45 14.28
CA GLU A 84 21.84 -16.47 15.10
C GLU A 84 23.38 -16.61 15.02
N MET A 85 23.90 -17.16 13.93
CA MET A 85 25.33 -17.36 13.72
C MET A 85 26.07 -16.03 13.52
N THR A 86 27.30 -15.94 14.03
CA THR A 86 28.17 -14.80 13.72
C THR A 86 28.61 -14.81 12.25
N GLN A 87 28.89 -13.62 11.69
CA GLN A 87 29.35 -13.52 10.29
C GLN A 87 30.63 -14.33 10.01
N ASN A 88 31.48 -14.54 11.03
CA ASN A 88 32.68 -15.36 10.91
C ASN A 88 32.34 -16.86 10.84
N ALA A 89 31.45 -17.34 11.72
CA ALA A 89 30.98 -18.73 11.68
C ALA A 89 30.27 -19.05 10.36
N ILE A 90 29.51 -18.10 9.81
CA ILE A 90 28.87 -18.24 8.50
C ILE A 90 29.90 -18.31 7.37
N ALA A 91 30.96 -17.49 7.44
CA ALA A 91 32.04 -17.48 6.45
C ALA A 91 32.75 -18.84 6.40
N GLU A 92 33.08 -19.40 7.55
CA GLU A 92 33.64 -20.74 7.69
C GLU A 92 32.68 -21.82 7.15
N THR A 93 31.41 -21.77 7.53
CA THR A 93 30.38 -22.74 7.13
C THR A 93 30.11 -22.73 5.62
N LEU A 94 30.15 -21.56 4.99
CA LEU A 94 29.90 -21.39 3.55
C LEU A 94 31.19 -21.48 2.71
N GLY A 95 32.37 -21.55 3.33
CA GLY A 95 33.65 -21.56 2.63
C GLY A 95 33.94 -20.27 1.85
N VAL A 96 33.49 -19.12 2.36
CA VAL A 96 33.67 -17.79 1.73
C VAL A 96 34.31 -16.81 2.71
N GLY A 97 34.82 -15.69 2.21
CA GLY A 97 35.37 -14.64 3.08
C GLY A 97 34.29 -13.91 3.88
N ARG A 98 34.64 -13.38 5.06
CA ARG A 98 33.73 -12.55 5.89
C ARG A 98 33.14 -11.37 5.12
N VAL A 99 33.94 -10.70 4.28
CA VAL A 99 33.49 -9.59 3.43
C VAL A 99 32.39 -10.06 2.45
N THR A 100 32.52 -11.28 1.92
CA THR A 100 31.49 -11.89 1.08
C THR A 100 30.20 -12.13 1.87
N VAL A 101 30.27 -12.62 3.12
CA VAL A 101 29.08 -12.77 3.98
C VAL A 101 28.40 -11.44 4.25
N VAL A 102 29.17 -10.39 4.58
CA VAL A 102 28.61 -9.04 4.78
C VAL A 102 27.89 -8.56 3.52
N ARG A 103 28.51 -8.73 2.34
CA ARG A 103 27.89 -8.40 1.07
C ARG A 103 26.63 -9.22 0.81
N LEU A 104 26.66 -10.55 1.01
CA LEU A 104 25.49 -11.41 0.86
C LEU A 104 24.35 -10.99 1.78
N LEU A 105 24.61 -10.68 3.05
CA LEU A 105 23.59 -10.19 3.98
C LEU A 105 23.04 -8.82 3.58
N SER A 106 23.92 -7.94 3.10
CA SER A 106 23.53 -6.63 2.56
C SER A 106 22.66 -6.78 1.31
N ASP A 107 23.05 -7.65 0.38
CA ASP A 107 22.32 -7.96 -0.85
C ASP A 107 20.97 -8.62 -0.53
N ALA A 108 20.91 -9.51 0.47
CA ALA A 108 19.67 -10.14 0.91
C ALA A 108 18.67 -9.10 1.44
N ARG A 109 19.16 -8.09 2.16
CA ARG A 109 18.35 -6.94 2.61
C ARG A 109 17.94 -6.06 1.42
N ALA A 110 18.88 -5.72 0.55
CA ALA A 110 18.64 -4.83 -0.59
C ALA A 110 17.67 -5.42 -1.62
N LEU A 111 17.66 -6.73 -1.78
CA LEU A 111 16.74 -7.48 -2.63
C LEU A 111 15.48 -7.95 -1.88
N HIS A 112 15.29 -7.51 -0.63
CA HIS A 112 14.10 -7.76 0.18
C HIS A 112 13.76 -9.24 0.43
N GLU A 113 14.76 -10.12 0.37
CA GLU A 113 14.64 -11.55 0.71
C GLU A 113 14.56 -11.81 2.21
N VAL A 114 14.94 -10.81 3.01
CA VAL A 114 14.82 -10.83 4.47
C VAL A 114 13.86 -9.74 4.88
N ARG A 115 12.80 -10.15 5.58
CA ARG A 115 11.86 -9.24 6.24
C ARG A 115 11.94 -9.44 7.74
N VAL A 116 12.24 -8.37 8.46
CA VAL A 116 12.23 -8.38 9.93
C VAL A 116 10.88 -7.85 10.39
N SER A 117 10.13 -8.72 11.08
CA SER A 117 8.90 -8.37 11.78
C SER A 117 9.20 -8.38 13.29
N VAL A 118 8.72 -7.36 14.01
CA VAL A 118 8.81 -7.30 15.47
C VAL A 118 7.43 -7.55 16.05
N SER A 119 7.28 -8.66 16.78
CA SER A 119 5.99 -9.14 17.30
C SER A 119 5.58 -8.51 18.63
N ARG A 120 6.34 -7.54 19.16
CA ARG A 120 5.97 -6.86 20.41
C ARG A 120 5.00 -5.74 20.11
N ASN A 121 3.78 -5.92 20.59
CA ASN A 121 2.80 -4.85 20.77
C ASN A 121 3.40 -3.79 21.70
N VAL A 122 3.88 -2.69 21.13
CA VAL A 122 4.22 -1.50 21.90
C VAL A 122 2.88 -0.94 22.40
N ALA A 123 2.62 -1.04 23.70
CA ALA A 123 1.32 -0.70 24.29
C ALA A 123 0.86 0.72 23.94
N GLU A 124 1.80 1.64 23.76
CA GLU A 124 1.55 3.02 23.33
C GLU A 124 0.98 3.09 21.90
N LEU A 125 1.48 2.26 20.98
CA LEU A 125 0.98 2.20 19.60
C LEU A 125 -0.43 1.64 19.55
N LEU A 126 -0.71 0.56 20.29
CA LEU A 126 -2.07 0.01 20.41
C LEU A 126 -3.05 1.07 20.94
N ARG A 127 -2.63 1.87 21.91
CA ARG A 127 -3.47 2.96 22.42
C ARG A 127 -3.76 4.00 21.33
N LEU A 128 -2.76 4.41 20.55
CA LEU A 128 -2.96 5.32 19.43
C LEU A 128 -3.90 4.73 18.37
N GLU A 129 -3.76 3.44 18.04
CA GLU A 129 -4.64 2.73 17.12
C GLU A 129 -6.10 2.76 17.59
N PHE A 130 -6.36 2.41 18.85
CA PHE A 130 -7.70 2.48 19.44
C PHE A 130 -8.25 3.91 19.48
N GLU A 131 -7.43 4.91 19.78
CA GLU A 131 -7.85 6.30 19.76
C GLU A 131 -8.21 6.76 18.33
N LEU A 132 -7.40 6.39 17.32
CA LEU A 132 -7.68 6.67 15.91
C LEU A 132 -8.99 6.03 15.45
N GLN A 133 -9.22 4.75 15.77
CA GLN A 133 -10.48 4.05 15.49
C GLN A 133 -11.67 4.78 16.10
N ARG A 134 -11.56 5.19 17.37
CA ARG A 134 -12.64 5.88 18.07
C ARG A 134 -12.93 7.28 17.51
N VAL A 135 -11.90 8.07 17.20
CA VAL A 135 -12.08 9.46 16.74
C VAL A 135 -12.53 9.53 15.29
N PHE A 136 -11.96 8.69 14.41
CA PHE A 136 -12.22 8.77 12.96
C PHE A 136 -13.21 7.74 12.45
N GLY A 137 -13.62 6.77 13.29
CA GLY A 137 -14.54 5.70 12.88
C GLY A 137 -13.93 4.71 11.89
N VAL A 138 -12.60 4.65 11.78
CA VAL A 138 -11.91 3.63 10.99
C VAL A 138 -12.10 2.26 11.63
N THR A 139 -12.32 1.22 10.83
CA THR A 139 -12.46 -0.15 11.34
C THR A 139 -11.11 -0.69 11.83
N GLU A 140 -10.02 -0.25 11.21
CA GLU A 140 -8.66 -0.64 11.57
C GLU A 140 -7.71 0.54 11.48
N ALA A 141 -6.89 0.73 12.51
CA ALA A 141 -5.78 1.66 12.49
C ALA A 141 -4.49 0.86 12.73
N ILE A 142 -3.45 1.16 11.98
CA ILE A 142 -2.13 0.54 12.11
C ILE A 142 -1.11 1.66 12.27
N VAL A 143 -0.41 1.68 13.39
CA VAL A 143 0.58 2.71 13.72
C VAL A 143 1.98 2.10 13.69
N ALA A 144 2.77 2.50 12.69
CA ALA A 144 4.15 2.08 12.54
C ALA A 144 5.07 2.85 13.52
N PRO A 145 5.99 2.17 14.22
CA PRO A 145 6.98 2.84 15.05
C PRO A 145 8.00 3.58 14.18
N VAL A 146 8.50 4.71 14.68
CA VAL A 146 9.63 5.41 14.07
C VAL A 146 10.78 5.56 15.08
N SER A 147 12.00 5.78 14.57
CA SER A 147 13.18 5.86 15.43
C SER A 147 13.29 7.19 16.20
N SER A 148 12.59 8.23 15.75
CA SER A 148 12.56 9.55 16.37
C SER A 148 11.45 10.41 15.72
N SER A 149 11.12 11.53 16.36
CA SER A 149 10.16 12.50 15.83
C SER A 149 10.56 13.16 14.51
N ALA A 150 11.85 13.16 14.18
CA ALA A 150 12.40 13.70 12.94
C ALA A 150 12.64 12.65 11.85
N ALA A 151 12.41 11.36 12.15
CA ALA A 151 12.61 10.29 11.19
C ALA A 151 11.61 10.38 10.04
N ASP A 152 12.02 10.00 8.83
CA ASP A 152 11.11 9.89 7.69
C ASP A 152 10.21 8.65 7.87
N PRO A 153 8.89 8.82 8.06
CA PRO A 153 7.99 7.71 8.33
C PRO A 153 7.62 6.92 7.07
N THR A 154 8.08 7.34 5.88
CA THR A 154 7.71 6.72 4.61
C THR A 154 7.95 5.21 4.58
N LEU A 155 9.13 4.76 5.02
CA LEU A 155 9.50 3.34 4.97
C LEU A 155 8.77 2.50 6.04
N PRO A 156 8.70 2.90 7.32
CA PRO A 156 7.87 2.22 8.32
C PRO A 156 6.40 2.08 7.91
N ILE A 157 5.80 3.14 7.37
CA ILE A 157 4.42 3.10 6.86
C ILE A 157 4.32 2.18 5.65
N GLY A 158 5.29 2.26 4.73
CA GLY A 158 5.38 1.36 3.57
C GLY A 158 5.42 -0.11 4.00
N ALA A 159 6.19 -0.44 5.03
CA ALA A 159 6.26 -1.79 5.58
C ALA A 159 4.93 -2.28 6.16
N ALA A 160 4.29 -1.47 7.00
CA ALA A 160 2.97 -1.77 7.54
C ALA A 160 1.91 -1.92 6.44
N THR A 161 1.98 -1.06 5.42
CA THR A 161 1.07 -1.08 4.26
C THR A 161 1.25 -2.36 3.44
N GLY A 162 2.50 -2.76 3.15
CA GLY A 162 2.77 -3.95 2.35
C GLY A 162 2.32 -5.23 3.06
N ASP A 163 2.56 -5.32 4.37
CA ASP A 163 2.09 -6.44 5.19
C ASP A 163 0.55 -6.52 5.24
N TYR A 164 -0.13 -5.38 5.44
CA TYR A 164 -1.60 -5.31 5.44
C TYR A 164 -2.19 -5.77 4.09
N ILE A 165 -1.67 -5.25 2.98
CA ILE A 165 -2.12 -5.63 1.63
C ILE A 165 -1.92 -7.13 1.38
N SER A 166 -0.78 -7.68 1.80
CA SER A 166 -0.47 -9.10 1.62
C SER A 166 -1.51 -10.04 2.24
N LYS A 167 -2.09 -9.60 3.37
CA LYS A 167 -3.14 -10.31 4.11
C LYS A 167 -4.54 -10.06 3.54
N LEU A 168 -4.78 -8.86 3.03
CA LEU A 168 -6.07 -8.44 2.47
C LEU A 168 -6.44 -9.19 1.18
N LEU A 169 -5.47 -9.40 0.29
CA LEU A 169 -5.71 -9.88 -1.07
C LEU A 169 -6.17 -11.34 -1.11
N ARG A 170 -7.26 -11.57 -1.85
CA ARG A 170 -7.96 -12.83 -2.07
C ARG A 170 -8.38 -12.97 -3.54
N SER A 171 -8.78 -14.17 -3.95
CA SER A 171 -9.24 -14.44 -5.31
C SER A 171 -10.45 -13.59 -5.71
N ASP A 172 -10.57 -13.34 -7.01
CA ASP A 172 -11.68 -12.61 -7.65
C ASP A 172 -11.84 -11.15 -7.19
N MET A 173 -10.85 -10.63 -6.48
CA MET A 173 -10.86 -9.27 -5.92
C MET A 173 -10.48 -8.23 -6.98
N LYS A 174 -11.07 -7.04 -6.86
CA LYS A 174 -10.72 -5.86 -7.66
C LYS A 174 -10.17 -4.77 -6.75
N ILE A 175 -8.94 -4.31 -7.01
CA ILE A 175 -8.27 -3.31 -6.19
C ILE A 175 -7.86 -2.08 -6.99
N GLY A 176 -8.21 -0.91 -6.46
CA GLY A 176 -7.78 0.38 -6.99
C GLY A 176 -6.52 0.86 -6.29
N LEU A 177 -5.54 1.31 -7.07
CA LEU A 177 -4.27 1.78 -6.58
C LEU A 177 -4.08 3.26 -6.88
N GLY A 178 -3.87 4.04 -5.83
CA GLY A 178 -3.35 5.38 -5.94
C GLY A 178 -1.87 5.37 -6.30
N TRP A 179 -1.16 6.43 -5.92
CA TRP A 179 0.25 6.56 -6.24
C TRP A 179 0.99 7.35 -5.17
N GLY A 180 2.30 7.50 -5.36
CA GLY A 180 3.16 8.35 -4.55
C GLY A 180 4.23 7.58 -3.79
N ARG A 181 5.07 8.33 -3.08
CA ARG A 181 6.28 7.82 -2.42
C ARG A 181 5.96 6.68 -1.43
N THR A 182 4.95 6.85 -0.58
CA THR A 182 4.56 5.85 0.43
C THR A 182 4.15 4.52 -0.19
N LEU A 183 3.33 4.56 -1.25
CA LEU A 183 2.85 3.35 -1.92
C LEU A 183 3.96 2.62 -2.67
N ILE A 184 4.84 3.34 -3.36
CA ILE A 184 5.98 2.70 -4.03
C ILE A 184 6.92 2.06 -3.01
N ASN A 185 7.14 2.72 -1.86
CA ASN A 185 7.95 2.16 -0.77
C ASN A 185 7.25 1.01 -0.03
N SER A 186 5.98 0.70 -0.30
CA SER A 186 5.32 -0.50 0.25
C SER A 186 5.58 -1.76 -0.56
N LEU A 187 5.87 -1.65 -1.87
CA LEU A 187 6.09 -2.79 -2.77
C LEU A 187 7.05 -3.84 -2.21
N PRO A 188 8.21 -3.48 -1.63
CA PRO A 188 9.14 -4.47 -1.13
C PRO A 188 8.65 -5.34 0.03
N PHE A 189 7.63 -4.85 0.74
CA PHE A 189 7.04 -5.50 1.90
C PHE A 189 5.78 -6.29 1.55
N ILE A 190 5.36 -6.26 0.29
CA ILE A 190 4.25 -7.05 -0.21
C ILE A 190 4.74 -8.48 -0.51
N SER A 191 4.13 -9.47 0.12
CA SER A 191 4.42 -10.89 -0.14
C SER A 191 3.88 -11.29 -1.51
N GLU A 192 4.81 -11.55 -2.42
CA GLU A 192 4.52 -12.12 -3.73
C GLU A 192 3.81 -13.47 -3.56
N LYS A 193 2.67 -13.63 -4.22
CA LYS A 193 1.89 -14.86 -4.26
C LYS A 193 0.94 -14.82 -5.46
N GLN A 194 0.69 -15.95 -6.11
CA GLN A 194 -0.35 -15.99 -7.13
C GLN A 194 -1.74 -15.83 -6.48
N VAL A 195 -2.55 -14.92 -7.01
CA VAL A 195 -3.95 -14.71 -6.58
C VAL A 195 -4.85 -14.85 -7.79
N SER A 196 -5.72 -15.85 -7.80
CA SER A 196 -6.60 -16.14 -8.93
C SER A 196 -7.56 -14.98 -9.22
N ASN A 197 -7.70 -14.58 -10.49
CA ASN A 197 -8.62 -13.53 -10.94
C ASN A 197 -8.48 -12.19 -10.18
N LEU A 198 -7.28 -11.85 -9.70
CA LEU A 198 -7.04 -10.52 -9.15
C LEU A 198 -7.00 -9.49 -10.29
N SER A 199 -7.77 -8.40 -10.15
CA SER A 199 -7.71 -7.26 -11.06
C SER A 199 -7.27 -6.00 -10.32
N VAL A 200 -6.38 -5.25 -10.93
CA VAL A 200 -5.77 -4.04 -10.38
C VAL A 200 -6.06 -2.87 -11.32
N VAL A 201 -6.44 -1.70 -10.80
CA VAL A 201 -6.59 -0.47 -11.60
C VAL A 201 -5.77 0.68 -11.05
N SER A 202 -5.02 1.39 -11.91
CA SER A 202 -4.44 2.69 -11.55
C SER A 202 -5.55 3.74 -11.48
N LEU A 203 -5.71 4.38 -10.32
CA LEU A 203 -6.78 5.34 -10.08
C LEU A 203 -6.48 6.75 -10.65
N LEU A 204 -5.29 6.97 -11.19
CA LEU A 204 -4.87 8.24 -11.80
C LEU A 204 -4.19 7.99 -13.15
N GLY A 205 -4.40 8.93 -14.07
CA GLY A 205 -3.69 9.01 -15.34
C GLY A 205 -2.17 9.13 -15.16
N GLY A 206 -1.44 8.74 -16.20
CA GLY A 206 0.02 8.74 -16.21
C GLY A 206 0.61 10.15 -16.16
N ILE A 207 1.79 10.26 -15.58
CA ILE A 207 2.57 11.49 -15.61
C ILE A 207 3.50 11.45 -16.83
N THR A 208 3.45 12.47 -17.69
CA THR A 208 4.14 12.47 -19.00
C THR A 208 5.66 12.59 -18.90
N LYS A 209 6.18 13.28 -17.86
CA LYS A 209 7.61 13.41 -17.61
C LYS A 209 7.94 12.94 -16.20
N THR A 210 8.25 11.67 -16.06
CA THR A 210 8.55 11.05 -14.76
C THR A 210 10.03 11.19 -14.42
N ARG A 211 10.33 11.70 -13.22
CA ARG A 211 11.68 11.66 -12.66
C ARG A 211 11.89 10.52 -11.66
N GLN A 212 10.84 10.09 -10.96
CA GLN A 212 10.95 9.04 -9.93
C GLN A 212 9.70 8.16 -9.78
N TYR A 213 8.50 8.71 -9.93
CA TYR A 213 7.26 7.97 -9.61
C TYR A 213 6.18 8.25 -10.66
N ASN A 214 5.59 7.20 -11.24
CA ASN A 214 4.40 7.29 -12.09
C ASN A 214 3.25 6.46 -11.48
N PRO A 215 2.00 6.96 -11.47
CA PRO A 215 0.83 6.14 -11.11
C PRO A 215 0.78 4.77 -11.80
N SER A 216 0.99 4.75 -13.12
CA SER A 216 0.95 3.52 -13.91
C SER A 216 2.06 2.54 -13.55
N GLU A 217 3.23 3.04 -13.13
CA GLU A 217 4.37 2.21 -12.74
C GLU A 217 4.08 1.46 -11.44
N PHE A 218 3.51 2.14 -10.44
CA PHE A 218 3.13 1.47 -9.18
C PHE A 218 2.11 0.36 -9.44
N ALA A 219 1.06 0.66 -10.22
CA ALA A 219 0.04 -0.34 -10.54
C ALA A 219 0.61 -1.54 -11.32
N TRP A 220 1.53 -1.28 -12.26
CA TRP A 220 2.17 -2.34 -13.03
C TRP A 220 3.09 -3.22 -12.15
N GLN A 221 3.96 -2.63 -11.34
CA GLN A 221 4.80 -3.38 -10.41
C GLN A 221 3.97 -4.19 -9.41
N PHE A 222 2.91 -3.60 -8.87
CA PHE A 222 1.99 -4.29 -7.97
C PHE A 222 1.34 -5.50 -8.65
N SER A 223 0.84 -5.34 -9.88
CA SER A 223 0.18 -6.43 -10.61
C SER A 223 1.09 -7.63 -10.84
N ARG A 224 2.40 -7.39 -11.05
CA ARG A 224 3.40 -8.45 -11.24
C ARG A 224 3.60 -9.30 -10.00
N LEU A 225 3.49 -8.73 -8.79
CA LEU A 225 3.62 -9.48 -7.53
C LEU A 225 2.50 -10.51 -7.33
N PHE A 226 1.42 -10.42 -8.09
CA PHE A 226 0.24 -11.28 -7.93
C PHE A 226 -0.25 -11.97 -9.20
N HIS A 227 0.43 -11.74 -10.33
CA HIS A 227 -0.04 -12.13 -11.67
C HIS A 227 -1.46 -11.62 -11.98
N ALA A 228 -1.73 -10.39 -11.57
CA ALA A 228 -3.04 -9.75 -11.73
C ALA A 228 -3.20 -9.09 -13.10
N ASP A 229 -4.45 -9.01 -13.58
CA ASP A 229 -4.79 -8.12 -14.69
C ASP A 229 -4.62 -6.66 -14.25
N CYS A 230 -3.99 -5.84 -15.08
CA CYS A 230 -3.67 -4.44 -14.76
C CYS A 230 -4.36 -3.48 -15.74
N TYR A 231 -5.30 -2.71 -15.22
CA TYR A 231 -6.06 -1.68 -15.93
C TYR A 231 -5.45 -0.31 -15.65
N LEU A 232 -5.26 0.50 -16.69
CA LEU A 232 -4.61 1.80 -16.58
C LEU A 232 -5.51 2.88 -17.19
N ILE A 233 -5.61 4.04 -16.52
CA ILE A 233 -6.11 5.25 -17.17
C ILE A 233 -5.03 5.72 -18.16
N ALA A 234 -5.14 5.30 -19.42
CA ALA A 234 -4.19 5.59 -20.49
C ALA A 234 -4.33 7.04 -21.01
N ALA A 235 -4.21 8.01 -20.10
CA ALA A 235 -4.25 9.44 -20.37
C ALA A 235 -3.29 10.18 -19.42
N PRO A 236 -2.90 11.43 -19.73
CA PRO A 236 -2.18 12.27 -18.79
C PRO A 236 -2.95 12.50 -17.49
N ALA A 237 -2.27 12.64 -16.36
CA ALA A 237 -2.88 12.92 -15.06
C ALA A 237 -3.73 14.21 -15.07
N PHE A 238 -3.35 15.20 -15.88
CA PHE A 238 -4.12 16.42 -16.13
C PHE A 238 -4.24 16.64 -17.63
N VAL A 239 -5.43 17.04 -18.06
CA VAL A 239 -5.66 17.55 -19.41
C VAL A 239 -5.83 19.07 -19.39
N ASP A 240 -5.77 19.68 -20.57
CA ASP A 240 -5.87 21.12 -20.76
C ASP A 240 -7.29 21.68 -20.58
N SER A 241 -8.33 20.84 -20.75
CA SER A 241 -9.72 21.27 -20.65
C SER A 241 -10.68 20.15 -20.26
N VAL A 242 -11.84 20.54 -19.74
CA VAL A 242 -12.96 19.63 -19.48
C VAL A 242 -13.45 18.97 -20.77
N ALA A 243 -13.40 19.68 -21.90
CA ALA A 243 -13.76 19.15 -23.21
C ALA A 243 -12.82 17.99 -23.62
N THR A 244 -11.50 18.15 -23.41
CA THR A 244 -10.51 17.09 -23.65
C THR A 244 -10.76 15.88 -22.75
N LYS A 245 -10.99 16.10 -21.45
CA LYS A 245 -11.32 15.03 -20.49
C LYS A 245 -12.54 14.24 -20.96
N ARG A 246 -13.62 14.96 -21.30
CA ARG A 246 -14.86 14.36 -21.80
C ARG A 246 -14.63 13.56 -23.09
N ALA A 247 -13.88 14.09 -24.04
CA ALA A 247 -13.56 13.39 -25.28
C ALA A 247 -12.78 12.09 -25.03
N LEU A 248 -11.77 12.10 -24.15
CA LEU A 248 -11.01 10.90 -23.79
C LEU A 248 -11.89 9.86 -23.07
N VAL A 249 -12.79 10.31 -22.18
CA VAL A 249 -13.73 9.43 -21.48
C VAL A 249 -14.73 8.80 -22.46
N GLU A 250 -15.39 9.60 -23.28
CA GLU A 250 -16.51 9.15 -24.13
C GLU A 250 -16.06 8.43 -25.41
N ARG A 251 -14.88 8.77 -25.95
CA ARG A 251 -14.47 8.35 -27.31
C ARG A 251 -13.22 7.47 -27.34
N CYS A 252 -12.46 7.40 -26.24
CA CYS A 252 -11.18 6.67 -26.20
C CYS A 252 -11.20 5.49 -25.21
N GLY A 253 -12.38 4.99 -24.83
CA GLY A 253 -12.52 3.78 -24.02
C GLY A 253 -12.23 3.94 -22.52
N LEU A 254 -11.89 5.15 -22.04
CA LEU A 254 -11.64 5.35 -20.61
C LEU A 254 -12.92 5.23 -19.76
N LYS A 255 -14.10 5.37 -20.36
CA LYS A 255 -15.37 5.11 -19.69
C LYS A 255 -15.41 3.71 -19.07
N ASP A 256 -14.95 2.68 -19.78
CA ASP A 256 -15.01 1.30 -19.31
C ASP A 256 -14.12 1.08 -18.07
N ILE A 257 -12.97 1.78 -18.02
CA ILE A 257 -12.06 1.75 -16.85
C ILE A 257 -12.70 2.46 -15.66
N LEU A 258 -13.35 3.61 -15.88
CA LEU A 258 -14.06 4.34 -14.82
C LEU A 258 -15.27 3.56 -14.31
N ASP A 259 -15.97 2.83 -15.17
CA ASP A 259 -17.07 1.96 -14.78
C ASP A 259 -16.57 0.71 -14.04
N PHE A 260 -15.46 0.12 -14.48
CA PHE A 260 -14.77 -0.94 -13.75
C PHE A 260 -14.43 -0.50 -12.31
N ALA A 261 -13.94 0.74 -12.15
CA ALA A 261 -13.60 1.31 -10.86
C ALA A 261 -14.79 1.44 -9.88
N ARG A 262 -16.04 1.42 -10.37
CA ARG A 262 -17.24 1.39 -9.50
C ARG A 262 -17.46 0.04 -8.83
N SER A 263 -16.79 -1.01 -9.31
CA SER A 263 -16.91 -2.38 -8.79
C SER A 263 -15.73 -2.81 -7.93
N LEU A 264 -14.91 -1.87 -7.46
CA LEU A 264 -13.76 -2.16 -6.63
C LEU A 264 -14.16 -2.69 -5.25
N ASP A 265 -13.45 -3.71 -4.79
CA ASP A 265 -13.56 -4.23 -3.42
C ASP A 265 -12.72 -3.41 -2.45
N ALA A 266 -11.58 -2.91 -2.91
CA ALA A 266 -10.67 -2.11 -2.12
C ALA A 266 -10.00 -0.99 -2.92
N VAL A 267 -9.63 0.09 -2.23
CA VAL A 267 -8.74 1.14 -2.75
C VAL A 267 -7.60 1.39 -1.76
N VAL A 268 -6.39 1.61 -2.29
CA VAL A 268 -5.21 2.00 -1.51
C VAL A 268 -4.73 3.36 -2.01
N VAL A 269 -4.82 4.38 -1.16
CA VAL A 269 -4.48 5.75 -1.52
C VAL A 269 -3.61 6.41 -0.45
N SER A 270 -2.89 7.46 -0.84
CA SER A 270 -2.10 8.29 0.09
C SER A 270 -2.55 9.74 -0.01
N ALA A 271 -2.36 10.51 1.07
CA ALA A 271 -2.66 11.93 1.11
C ALA A 271 -1.45 12.77 0.67
N GLY A 272 -1.70 13.73 -0.21
CA GLY A 272 -0.73 14.75 -0.63
C GLY A 272 -0.92 16.05 0.16
N GLY A 273 0.19 16.63 0.64
CA GLY A 273 0.21 17.91 1.36
C GLY A 273 0.37 19.12 0.45
N MET A 274 0.13 20.33 0.96
CA MET A 274 0.26 21.56 0.17
C MET A 274 1.67 22.19 0.21
N SER A 275 2.66 21.50 0.79
CA SER A 275 4.06 21.97 0.81
C SER A 275 4.74 21.81 -0.55
N THR A 276 5.78 22.61 -0.81
CA THR A 276 6.65 22.49 -2.00
C THR A 276 7.23 21.09 -2.20
N ASP A 277 7.43 20.37 -1.09
CA ASP A 277 8.10 19.07 -1.07
C ASP A 277 7.17 17.92 -1.46
N ASN A 278 5.85 18.15 -1.54
CA ASN A 278 4.92 17.16 -2.06
C ASN A 278 5.31 16.79 -3.50
N THR A 279 5.29 15.48 -3.78
CA THR A 279 5.57 14.84 -5.06
C THR A 279 5.01 15.62 -6.26
N ILE A 280 3.75 16.06 -6.21
CA ILE A 280 3.12 16.72 -7.36
C ILE A 280 3.74 18.10 -7.68
N PHE A 281 4.13 18.87 -6.67
CA PHE A 281 4.73 20.20 -6.81
C PHE A 281 6.24 20.11 -7.04
N ARG A 282 6.92 19.23 -6.31
CA ARG A 282 8.37 19.01 -6.43
C ARG A 282 8.80 18.63 -7.84
N PHE A 283 7.96 17.88 -8.55
CA PHE A 283 8.23 17.46 -9.92
C PHE A 283 7.59 18.36 -10.98
N GLY A 284 6.91 19.45 -10.56
CA GLY A 284 6.41 20.50 -11.46
C GLY A 284 5.18 20.09 -12.28
N PHE A 285 4.41 19.11 -11.84
CA PHE A 285 3.17 18.70 -12.52
C PHE A 285 2.04 19.70 -12.29
N VAL A 286 2.07 20.37 -11.14
CA VAL A 286 1.25 21.53 -10.83
C VAL A 286 2.20 22.69 -10.53
N SER A 287 1.97 23.82 -11.20
CA SER A 287 2.84 24.99 -11.06
C SER A 287 2.72 25.62 -9.68
N GLU A 288 3.76 26.35 -9.26
CA GLU A 288 3.73 27.13 -8.01
C GLU A 288 2.56 28.13 -7.99
N ARG A 289 2.21 28.70 -9.15
CA ARG A 289 1.08 29.62 -9.30
C ARG A 289 -0.25 28.92 -9.02
N GLU A 290 -0.45 27.72 -9.58
CA GLU A 290 -1.65 26.92 -9.32
C GLU A 290 -1.71 26.46 -7.87
N ARG A 291 -0.58 26.07 -7.27
CA ARG A 291 -0.54 25.71 -5.84
C ARG A 291 -0.97 26.89 -4.97
N LYS A 292 -0.43 28.08 -5.20
CA LYS A 292 -0.82 29.29 -4.45
C LYS A 292 -2.31 29.61 -4.62
N SER A 293 -2.85 29.43 -5.84
CA SER A 293 -4.28 29.58 -6.13
C SER A 293 -5.13 28.59 -5.34
N LEU A 294 -4.73 27.32 -5.28
CA LEU A 294 -5.39 26.28 -4.47
C LEU A 294 -5.38 26.61 -2.98
N ILE A 295 -4.22 27.03 -2.44
CA ILE A 295 -4.09 27.44 -1.04
C ILE A 295 -4.99 28.65 -0.74
N ALA A 296 -5.04 29.64 -1.64
CA ALA A 296 -5.91 30.81 -1.51
C ALA A 296 -7.41 30.44 -1.52
N LYS A 297 -7.77 29.34 -2.18
CA LYS A 297 -9.12 28.75 -2.18
C LYS A 297 -9.38 27.79 -1.01
N GLY A 298 -8.42 27.63 -0.09
CA GLY A 298 -8.59 26.85 1.14
C GLY A 298 -8.13 25.39 1.07
N ALA A 299 -7.44 24.98 0.00
CA ALA A 299 -6.94 23.61 -0.12
C ALA A 299 -6.00 23.25 1.04
N ALA A 300 -6.30 22.16 1.73
CA ALA A 300 -5.53 21.60 2.84
C ALA A 300 -4.71 20.37 2.41
N GLY A 301 -5.15 19.65 1.38
CA GLY A 301 -4.44 18.51 0.81
C GLY A 301 -5.13 17.95 -0.42
N ASP A 302 -4.61 16.82 -0.92
CA ASP A 302 -5.17 16.12 -2.07
C ASP A 302 -5.25 14.60 -1.89
N LEU A 303 -6.19 13.99 -2.59
CA LEU A 303 -6.26 12.56 -2.88
C LEU A 303 -6.35 12.37 -4.38
N LEU A 304 -5.37 11.69 -4.99
CA LEU A 304 -5.30 11.49 -6.43
C LEU A 304 -5.41 12.80 -7.24
N CYS A 305 -4.80 13.88 -6.72
CA CYS A 305 -4.87 15.20 -7.33
C CYS A 305 -6.27 15.84 -7.37
N HIS A 306 -7.25 15.28 -6.64
CA HIS A 306 -8.42 16.03 -6.20
C HIS A 306 -8.08 16.77 -4.91
N TYR A 307 -8.18 18.09 -4.93
CA TYR A 307 -7.83 18.96 -3.80
C TYR A 307 -9.03 19.25 -2.92
N PHE A 308 -8.86 19.09 -1.61
CA PHE A 308 -9.90 19.24 -0.61
C PHE A 308 -9.54 20.31 0.42
N ASP A 309 -10.56 20.97 0.97
CA ASP A 309 -10.42 21.89 2.09
C ASP A 309 -10.25 21.14 3.42
N ARG A 310 -10.16 21.87 4.53
CA ARG A 310 -10.02 21.25 5.86
C ARG A 310 -11.23 20.40 6.24
N GLN A 311 -12.42 20.74 5.74
CA GLN A 311 -13.67 20.04 6.03
C GLN A 311 -13.82 18.78 5.15
N GLY A 312 -12.92 18.55 4.20
CA GLY A 312 -12.95 17.43 3.28
C GLY A 312 -13.86 17.68 2.07
N HIS A 313 -14.27 18.92 1.82
CA HIS A 313 -15.01 19.28 0.62
C HIS A 313 -14.07 19.56 -0.53
N LEU A 314 -14.49 19.20 -1.75
CA LEU A 314 -13.72 19.47 -2.95
C LEU A 314 -13.61 20.98 -3.15
N VAL A 315 -12.39 21.47 -3.35
CA VAL A 315 -12.14 22.89 -3.59
C VAL A 315 -12.66 23.28 -4.97
N ASP A 316 -13.41 24.37 -5.05
CA ASP A 316 -13.84 24.98 -6.32
C ASP A 316 -12.64 25.59 -7.06
N HIS A 317 -12.00 24.77 -7.90
CA HIS A 317 -10.82 25.12 -8.67
C HIS A 317 -10.77 24.32 -9.99
N PRO A 318 -10.43 24.95 -11.14
CA PRO A 318 -10.45 24.28 -12.46
C PRO A 318 -9.62 22.99 -12.54
N ILE A 319 -8.54 22.88 -11.76
CA ILE A 319 -7.68 21.70 -11.73
C ILE A 319 -8.44 20.42 -11.32
N ASN A 320 -9.45 20.54 -10.46
CA ASN A 320 -10.26 19.41 -10.03
C ASN A 320 -11.19 18.91 -11.15
N GLU A 321 -11.47 19.76 -12.14
CA GLU A 321 -12.28 19.40 -13.30
C GLU A 321 -11.43 18.73 -14.39
N THR A 322 -10.15 19.07 -14.50
CA THR A 322 -9.25 18.59 -15.57
C THR A 322 -8.35 17.40 -15.18
N VAL A 323 -8.37 16.97 -13.92
CA VAL A 323 -7.66 15.76 -13.49
C VAL A 323 -8.30 14.49 -14.10
N MET A 324 -7.48 13.58 -14.60
CA MET A 324 -7.88 12.27 -15.12
C MET A 324 -7.74 11.21 -14.03
N ALA A 325 -8.61 11.26 -13.03
CA ALA A 325 -8.65 10.33 -11.91
C ALA A 325 -10.03 9.69 -11.75
N VAL A 326 -10.07 8.57 -11.02
CA VAL A 326 -11.32 8.00 -10.53
C VAL A 326 -11.98 8.99 -9.56
N PRO A 327 -13.28 9.32 -9.73
CA PRO A 327 -13.97 10.28 -8.87
C PRO A 327 -13.99 9.87 -7.39
N ILE A 328 -13.97 10.85 -6.49
CA ILE A 328 -13.98 10.62 -5.04
C ILE A 328 -15.24 9.88 -4.56
N GLU A 329 -16.36 10.05 -5.23
CA GLU A 329 -17.62 9.35 -4.96
C GLU A 329 -17.48 7.84 -5.19
N THR A 330 -16.71 7.46 -6.21
CA THR A 330 -16.35 6.05 -6.45
C THR A 330 -15.46 5.54 -5.32
N LEU A 331 -14.46 6.31 -4.88
CA LEU A 331 -13.58 5.88 -3.80
C LEU A 331 -14.32 5.72 -2.47
N THR A 332 -15.23 6.64 -2.15
CA THR A 332 -16.01 6.64 -0.90
C THR A 332 -17.07 5.55 -0.85
N SER A 333 -17.51 5.03 -2.00
CA SER A 333 -18.45 3.90 -2.09
C SER A 333 -17.75 2.53 -2.08
N THR A 334 -16.44 2.46 -2.36
CA THR A 334 -15.65 1.23 -2.25
C THR A 334 -15.71 0.66 -0.82
N PRO A 335 -15.95 -0.66 -0.62
CA PRO A 335 -16.07 -1.26 0.70
C PRO A 335 -14.85 -1.07 1.61
N VAL A 336 -13.66 -1.39 1.11
CA VAL A 336 -12.39 -1.24 1.85
C VAL A 336 -11.63 -0.03 1.33
N ARG A 337 -11.42 0.97 2.18
CA ARG A 337 -10.75 2.23 1.81
C ARG A 337 -9.53 2.41 2.70
N ILE A 338 -8.35 2.15 2.14
CA ILE A 338 -7.08 2.19 2.85
C ILE A 338 -6.43 3.53 2.57
N LEU A 339 -6.36 4.37 3.60
CA LEU A 339 -5.54 5.57 3.59
C LEU A 339 -4.21 5.24 4.25
N THR A 340 -3.10 5.42 3.53
CA THR A 340 -1.76 5.21 4.05
C THR A 340 -0.91 6.45 3.84
N SER A 341 -0.56 7.12 4.93
CA SER A 341 0.15 8.41 4.86
C SER A 341 0.71 8.81 6.23
N GLY A 342 1.80 9.56 6.21
CA GLY A 342 2.45 10.08 7.41
C GLY A 342 3.44 11.20 7.13
N GLY A 343 3.93 11.78 8.20
CA GLY A 343 4.82 12.94 8.24
C GLY A 343 4.14 14.17 8.82
N ALA A 344 4.81 14.85 9.75
CA ALA A 344 4.29 16.04 10.44
C ALA A 344 3.83 17.15 9.49
N HIS A 345 4.46 17.28 8.32
CA HIS A 345 4.09 18.25 7.29
C HIS A 345 2.79 17.92 6.53
N LYS A 346 2.19 16.75 6.78
CA LYS A 346 0.96 16.27 6.12
C LYS A 346 -0.25 16.19 7.06
N THR A 347 -0.14 16.56 8.33
CA THR A 347 -1.21 16.40 9.32
C THR A 347 -2.54 17.01 8.85
N GLU A 348 -2.52 18.23 8.32
CA GLU A 348 -3.70 18.92 7.75
C GLU A 348 -4.29 18.15 6.55
N ALA A 349 -3.43 17.71 5.63
CA ALA A 349 -3.84 16.96 4.45
C ALA A 349 -4.43 15.59 4.81
N ILE A 350 -3.86 14.92 5.81
CA ILE A 350 -4.37 13.64 6.31
C ILE A 350 -5.73 13.85 6.95
N LEU A 351 -5.92 14.88 7.77
CA LEU A 351 -7.22 15.19 8.37
C LEU A 351 -8.28 15.53 7.30
N SER A 352 -7.90 16.32 6.29
CA SER A 352 -8.75 16.59 5.13
C SER A 352 -9.13 15.30 4.38
N ALA A 353 -8.16 14.43 4.13
CA ALA A 353 -8.38 13.12 3.49
C ALA A 353 -9.25 12.18 4.34
N MET A 354 -9.11 12.19 5.67
CA MET A 354 -9.98 11.43 6.58
C MET A 354 -11.44 11.81 6.40
N ARG A 355 -11.71 13.12 6.31
CA ARG A 355 -13.07 13.66 6.14
C ARG A 355 -13.61 13.39 4.74
N ALA A 356 -12.79 13.58 3.70
CA ALA A 356 -13.19 13.37 2.30
C ALA A 356 -13.43 11.88 1.98
N LEU A 357 -12.47 11.01 2.29
CA LEU A 357 -12.51 9.59 1.91
C LEU A 357 -13.32 8.72 2.89
N ARG A 358 -13.37 9.12 4.17
CA ARG A 358 -13.89 8.29 5.28
C ARG A 358 -13.29 6.88 5.22
N PRO A 359 -11.96 6.74 5.35
CA PRO A 359 -11.30 5.46 5.17
C PRO A 359 -11.84 4.41 6.15
N THR A 360 -11.81 3.14 5.76
CA THR A 360 -12.05 2.04 6.71
C THR A 360 -10.76 1.64 7.40
N VAL A 361 -9.62 1.83 6.73
CA VAL A 361 -8.30 1.45 7.26
C VAL A 361 -7.39 2.66 7.19
N PHE A 362 -6.72 2.98 8.30
CA PHE A 362 -5.69 4.00 8.32
C PHE A 362 -4.35 3.44 8.75
N ILE A 363 -3.33 3.63 7.91
CA ILE A 363 -1.96 3.20 8.19
C ILE A 363 -1.08 4.45 8.26
N THR A 364 -0.45 4.67 9.41
CA THR A 364 0.37 5.87 9.66
C THR A 364 1.51 5.57 10.62
N ASP A 365 2.23 6.60 11.06
CA ASP A 365 3.28 6.52 12.08
C ASP A 365 2.85 7.15 13.40
N GLU A 366 3.56 6.82 14.49
CA GLU A 366 3.24 7.26 15.85
C GLU A 366 3.17 8.79 16.02
N ILE A 367 4.03 9.53 15.31
CA ILE A 367 4.14 10.98 15.43
C ILE A 367 2.95 11.62 14.72
N THR A 368 2.65 11.14 13.52
CA THR A 368 1.51 11.62 12.74
C THR A 368 0.18 11.23 13.38
N ALA A 369 0.05 10.02 13.91
CA ALA A 369 -1.13 9.58 14.65
C ALA A 369 -1.46 10.56 15.79
N THR A 370 -0.45 10.89 16.60
CA THR A 370 -0.57 11.84 17.70
C THR A 370 -0.99 13.23 17.20
N ALA A 371 -0.33 13.74 16.16
CA ALA A 371 -0.60 15.07 15.62
C ALA A 371 -2.01 15.19 15.01
N VAL A 372 -2.45 14.17 14.26
CA VAL A 372 -3.78 14.15 13.64
C VAL A 372 -4.89 14.04 14.68
N LEU A 373 -4.67 13.25 15.76
CA LEU A 373 -5.59 13.18 16.90
C LEU A 373 -5.71 14.51 17.64
N ALA A 374 -4.60 15.22 17.84
CA ALA A 374 -4.62 16.56 18.45
C ALA A 374 -5.41 17.54 17.58
N LEU A 375 -5.09 17.62 16.29
CA LEU A 375 -5.75 18.52 15.35
C LEU A 375 -7.26 18.24 15.20
N ALA A 376 -7.69 16.98 15.31
CA ALA A 376 -9.10 16.63 15.30
C ALA A 376 -9.85 17.12 16.55
N LYS A 377 -9.20 17.12 17.72
CA LYS A 377 -9.79 17.61 18.98
C LYS A 377 -9.98 19.12 18.94
N ASP A 378 -8.99 19.85 18.46
CA ASP A 378 -9.03 21.33 18.39
C ASP A 378 -10.17 21.81 17.48
N ASN A 379 -10.33 21.17 16.31
CA ASN A 379 -11.43 21.48 15.38
C ASN A 379 -12.83 21.09 15.91
N GLY A 380 -12.90 20.15 16.86
CA GLY A 380 -14.16 19.75 17.50
C GLY A 380 -14.60 20.69 18.63
N GLN A 381 -13.70 21.52 19.17
CA GLN A 381 -14.02 22.50 20.21
C GLN A 381 -14.48 23.86 19.66
N GLU A 382 -14.16 24.20 18.41
CA GLU A 382 -14.64 25.44 17.78
C GLU A 382 -16.10 25.38 17.30
N THR A 383 -16.70 24.18 17.27
CA THR A 383 -18.06 23.94 16.76
C THR A 383 -19.09 23.58 17.84
N SER A 384 -18.72 23.62 19.13
CA SER A 384 -19.59 23.25 20.25
C SER A 384 -20.02 24.40 21.14
#